data_AF-A0A6N7G6N0-F1
#
_entry.id   AF-A0A6N7G6N0-F1
#
_cell.length_a   1.000
_cell.length_b   1.000
_cell.length_c   1.000
_cell.angle_alpha   90.00
_cell.angle_beta   90.00
_cell.angle_gamma   90.00
#
_symmetry.space_group_name_H-M   'P 1'
#
loop_
_entity.id
_entity.type
_entity.pdbx_description
1 polymer ?
#
loop_
_entity_poly.entity_id
_entity_poly.type
_entity_poly.pdbx_seq_one_letter_code
_entity_poly.pdbx_strand_id
1 'polypeptide(L)'
;MLTAVTASAEGAVTLADGDAQTALGPLRRAAQLWQDLDVPYERASVCVLLGRACGTLGDSDAAEFERTAAYDVFARLGAAPDLAPLGDTSGLTPREREVLRLLSTGETNKAIAVDLVLSERTIDRHVSNILAKLGVQSRAAATAYAYEHGLVG
;
A
#
# COMPACT_ATOMS: atom_id res chain seq x y z
N MET A 1 13.49 -0.51 22.02
CA MET A 1 12.81 -1.78 21.67
C MET A 1 11.57 -2.07 22.51
N LEU A 2 11.64 -2.22 23.84
CA LEU A 2 10.46 -2.59 24.66
C LEU A 2 9.24 -1.67 24.41
N THR A 3 9.43 -0.34 24.44
CA THR A 3 8.36 0.62 24.17
C THR A 3 7.75 0.48 22.78
N ALA A 4 8.56 0.12 21.77
CA ALA A 4 8.08 -0.08 20.41
C ALA A 4 7.21 -1.35 20.31
N VAL A 5 7.66 -2.44 20.94
CA VAL A 5 6.89 -3.69 21.05
C VAL A 5 5.57 -3.47 21.79
N THR A 6 5.57 -2.77 22.92
CA THR A 6 4.35 -2.48 23.68
C THR A 6 3.36 -1.67 22.85
N ALA A 7 3.81 -0.60 22.18
CA ALA A 7 2.94 0.22 21.34
C ALA A 7 2.39 -0.56 20.13
N SER A 8 3.20 -1.43 19.51
CA SER A 8 2.75 -2.35 18.45
C SER A 8 1.66 -3.30 18.96
N ALA A 9 1.88 -3.94 20.10
CA ALA A 9 0.95 -4.90 20.68
C ALA A 9 -0.36 -4.23 21.11
N GLU A 10 -0.28 -3.08 21.78
CA GLU A 10 -1.45 -2.28 22.20
C GLU A 10 -2.31 -1.90 20.99
N GLY A 11 -1.68 -1.37 19.93
CA GLY A 11 -2.37 -1.00 18.70
C GLY A 11 -2.98 -2.21 17.96
N ALA A 12 -2.26 -3.33 17.90
CA ALA A 12 -2.73 -4.55 17.26
C ALA A 12 -3.94 -5.17 17.98
N VAL A 13 -3.91 -5.25 19.31
CA VAL A 13 -5.02 -5.76 20.11
C VAL A 13 -6.25 -4.85 19.98
N THR A 14 -6.06 -3.54 20.11
CA THR A 14 -7.15 -2.56 19.98
C THR A 14 -7.83 -2.63 18.61
N LEU A 15 -7.04 -2.81 17.54
CA LEU A 15 -7.57 -2.99 16.20
C LEU A 15 -8.33 -4.33 16.06
N ALA A 16 -7.82 -5.40 16.68
CA ALA A 16 -8.47 -6.71 16.66
C ALA A 16 -9.82 -6.71 17.41
N ASP A 17 -9.94 -5.88 18.45
CA ASP A 17 -11.20 -5.65 19.18
C ASP A 17 -12.20 -4.77 18.39
N GLY A 18 -11.82 -4.30 17.20
CA GLY A 18 -12.68 -3.54 16.29
C GLY A 18 -12.62 -2.01 16.48
N ASP A 19 -11.83 -1.51 17.43
CA ASP A 19 -11.66 -0.08 17.65
C ASP A 19 -10.49 0.48 16.81
N ALA A 20 -10.75 0.61 15.50
CA ALA A 20 -9.77 1.13 14.55
C ALA A 20 -9.33 2.57 14.89
N GLN A 21 -10.21 3.39 15.45
CA GLN A 21 -9.91 4.79 15.78
C GLN A 21 -8.88 4.88 16.91
N THR A 22 -9.11 4.14 18.00
CA THR A 22 -8.19 4.15 19.15
C THR A 22 -6.85 3.49 18.79
N ALA A 23 -6.85 2.48 17.94
CA ALA A 23 -5.64 1.79 17.49
C ALA A 23 -4.63 2.69 16.75
N LEU A 24 -5.08 3.74 16.05
CA LEU A 24 -4.20 4.62 15.27
C LEU A 24 -3.10 5.29 16.11
N GLY A 25 -3.40 5.69 17.34
CA GLY A 25 -2.44 6.38 18.22
C GLY A 25 -1.22 5.51 18.56
N PRO A 26 -1.42 4.35 19.20
CA PRO A 26 -0.34 3.41 19.50
C PRO A 26 0.39 2.92 18.24
N LEU A 27 -0.32 2.63 17.15
CA LEU A 27 0.29 2.16 15.90
C LEU A 27 1.20 3.24 15.27
N ARG A 28 0.78 4.51 15.21
CA ARG A 28 1.63 5.61 14.71
C ARG A 28 2.88 5.80 15.57
N ARG A 29 2.73 5.69 16.89
CA ARG A 29 3.86 5.75 17.82
C ARG A 29 4.83 4.59 17.60
N ALA A 30 4.31 3.37 17.45
CA ALA A 30 5.12 2.19 17.19
C ALA A 30 5.89 2.30 15.87
N ALA A 31 5.21 2.75 14.81
CA ALA A 31 5.82 3.02 13.52
C ALA A 31 7.03 3.98 13.64
N GLN A 32 6.84 5.13 14.30
CA GLN A 32 7.93 6.08 14.50
C GLN A 32 9.10 5.44 15.27
N LEU A 33 8.82 4.72 16.36
CA LEU A 33 9.85 4.06 17.16
C LEU A 33 10.63 3.00 16.38
N TRP A 34 9.96 2.21 15.54
CA TRP A 34 10.64 1.21 14.70
C TRP A 34 11.48 1.84 13.60
N GLN A 35 11.03 2.97 13.06
CA GLN A 35 11.80 3.76 12.12
C GLN A 35 13.06 4.36 12.77
N ASP A 36 12.93 4.94 13.96
CA ASP A 36 14.06 5.54 14.70
C ASP A 36 15.10 4.48 15.12
N LEU A 37 14.67 3.24 15.34
CA LEU A 37 15.53 2.10 15.68
C LEU A 37 16.11 1.39 14.45
N ASP A 38 15.80 1.84 13.23
CA ASP A 38 16.17 1.22 11.96
C ASP A 38 15.83 -0.28 11.90
N VAL A 39 14.61 -0.63 12.34
CA VAL A 39 14.06 -2.00 12.27
C VAL A 39 12.98 -2.04 11.17
N PRO A 40 13.38 -2.09 9.88
CA PRO A 40 12.47 -1.86 8.76
C PRO A 40 11.34 -2.89 8.67
N TYR A 41 11.61 -4.15 9.00
CA TYR A 41 10.59 -5.21 9.00
C TYR A 41 9.45 -4.92 9.99
N GLU A 42 9.78 -4.48 11.21
CA GLU A 42 8.78 -4.17 12.23
C GLU A 42 8.00 -2.89 11.89
N ARG A 43 8.66 -1.88 11.32
CA ARG A 43 7.97 -0.71 10.77
C ARG A 43 6.96 -1.11 9.69
N ALA A 44 7.36 -1.98 8.76
CA ALA A 44 6.50 -2.46 7.69
C ALA A 44 5.30 -3.25 8.23
N SER A 45 5.53 -4.12 9.21
CA SER A 45 4.45 -4.86 9.89
C SER A 45 3.43 -3.92 10.54
N VAL A 46 3.89 -2.84 11.18
CA VAL A 46 2.99 -1.81 11.73
C VAL A 46 2.30 -0.99 10.62
N CYS A 47 2.95 -0.74 9.48
CA CYS A 47 2.29 -0.10 8.32
C CYS A 47 1.08 -0.91 7.87
N VAL A 48 1.17 -2.25 7.84
CA VAL A 48 0.01 -3.10 7.47
C VAL A 48 -1.18 -2.87 8.40
N LEU A 49 -0.93 -2.77 9.71
CA LEU A 49 -1.98 -2.51 10.70
C LEU A 49 -2.56 -1.10 10.57
N LEU A 50 -1.72 -0.08 10.36
CA LEU A 50 -2.17 1.28 10.07
C LEU A 50 -3.04 1.32 8.81
N GLY A 51 -2.61 0.63 7.75
CA GLY A 51 -3.35 0.52 6.51
C GLY A 51 -4.76 -0.06 6.71
N ARG A 52 -4.85 -1.15 7.50
CA ARG A 52 -6.12 -1.76 7.87
C ARG A 52 -7.00 -0.83 8.71
N ALA A 53 -6.43 -0.18 9.74
CA ALA A 53 -7.17 0.74 10.61
C ALA A 53 -7.74 1.92 9.82
N CYS A 54 -6.93 2.57 8.98
CA CYS A 54 -7.39 3.65 8.10
C CYS A 54 -8.50 3.19 7.15
N GLY A 55 -8.35 1.99 6.56
CA GLY A 55 -9.36 1.41 5.67
C GLY A 55 -10.71 1.18 6.36
N THR A 56 -10.70 0.65 7.59
CA THR A 56 -11.92 0.48 8.40
C THR A 56 -12.63 1.80 8.69
N LEU A 57 -11.88 2.90 8.81
CA LEU A 57 -12.41 4.25 9.05
C LEU A 57 -12.85 4.97 7.75
N GLY A 58 -12.67 4.33 6.59
CA GLY A 58 -12.99 4.92 5.28
C GLY A 58 -11.88 5.82 4.71
N ASP A 59 -10.76 6.00 5.41
CA ASP A 59 -9.61 6.77 4.92
C ASP A 59 -8.77 5.90 3.97
N SER A 60 -9.29 5.75 2.75
CA SER A 60 -8.70 4.90 1.70
C SER A 60 -7.32 5.38 1.25
N ASP A 61 -7.06 6.69 1.33
CA ASP A 61 -5.80 7.28 0.90
C ASP A 61 -4.69 7.02 1.93
N ALA A 62 -4.98 7.20 3.22
CA ALA A 62 -4.04 6.81 4.27
C ALA A 62 -3.85 5.28 4.31
N ALA A 63 -4.91 4.51 4.06
CA ALA A 63 -4.81 3.05 3.97
C ALA A 63 -3.85 2.60 2.87
N GLU A 64 -3.97 3.20 1.69
CA GLU A 64 -3.10 2.90 0.55
C GLU A 64 -1.66 3.34 0.77
N PHE A 65 -1.46 4.52 1.37
CA PHE A 65 -0.13 5.03 1.68
C PHE A 65 0.63 4.05 2.59
N GLU A 66 0.00 3.57 3.66
CA GLU A 66 0.64 2.62 4.57
C GLU A 66 0.82 1.24 3.93
N ARG A 67 -0.12 0.76 3.10
CA ARG A 67 0.07 -0.50 2.35
C ARG A 67 1.24 -0.43 1.38
N THR A 68 1.40 0.69 0.66
CA THR A 68 2.54 0.90 -0.24
C THR A 68 3.86 0.90 0.53
N ALA A 69 3.91 1.62 1.67
CA ALA A 69 5.09 1.64 2.53
C ALA A 69 5.46 0.25 3.06
N ALA A 70 4.47 -0.57 3.44
CA ALA A 70 4.68 -1.95 3.84
C ALA A 70 5.24 -2.80 2.70
N TYR A 71 4.59 -2.72 1.53
CA TYR A 71 4.97 -3.49 0.33
C TYR A 71 6.41 -3.21 -0.09
N ASP A 72 6.79 -1.95 -0.22
CA ASP A 72 8.13 -1.55 -0.69
C ASP A 72 9.23 -2.10 0.21
N VAL A 73 8.99 -2.09 1.53
CA VAL A 73 9.93 -2.64 2.50
C VAL A 73 9.98 -4.16 2.44
N PHE A 74 8.83 -4.85 2.45
CA PHE A 74 8.80 -6.31 2.37
C PHE A 74 9.39 -6.85 1.06
N ALA A 75 9.12 -6.19 -0.07
CA ALA A 75 9.70 -6.53 -1.36
C ALA A 75 11.22 -6.38 -1.34
N ARG A 76 11.74 -5.26 -0.79
CA ARG A 76 13.19 -5.04 -0.65
C ARG A 76 13.85 -6.08 0.27
N LEU A 77 13.14 -6.53 1.30
CA LEU A 77 13.64 -7.54 2.25
C LEU A 77 13.46 -8.99 1.75
N GLY A 78 12.76 -9.22 0.64
CA GLY A 78 12.41 -10.56 0.17
C GLY A 78 11.43 -11.31 1.08
N ALA A 79 10.63 -10.58 1.88
CA ALA A 79 9.63 -11.12 2.80
C ALA A 79 8.37 -11.55 2.05
N ALA A 80 8.49 -12.57 1.19
CA ALA A 80 7.41 -13.05 0.34
C ALA A 80 6.11 -13.44 1.09
N PRO A 81 6.15 -14.06 2.29
CA PRO A 81 4.93 -14.35 3.05
C PRO A 81 4.12 -13.10 3.42
N ASP A 82 4.80 -12.00 3.74
CA ASP A 82 4.19 -10.73 4.17
C ASP A 82 3.70 -9.87 2.99
N LEU A 83 4.13 -10.18 1.77
CA LEU A 83 3.63 -9.56 0.54
C LEU A 83 2.26 -10.11 0.11
N ALA A 84 2.00 -11.40 0.36
CA ALA A 84 0.78 -12.08 -0.10
C ALA A 84 -0.53 -11.41 0.37
N PRO A 85 -0.64 -10.85 1.60
CA PRO A 85 -1.83 -10.12 2.02
C PRO A 85 -1.97 -8.72 1.40
N LEU A 86 -0.91 -8.17 0.80
CA LEU A 86 -0.84 -6.77 0.34
C LEU A 86 -1.08 -6.59 -1.17
N GLY A 87 -0.91 -7.64 -1.96
CA GLY A 87 -1.09 -7.63 -3.40
C GLY A 87 -1.56 -8.98 -3.95
N ASP A 88 -1.93 -9.01 -5.22
CA ASP A 88 -2.23 -10.26 -5.91
C ASP A 88 -0.96 -10.90 -6.50
N THR A 89 -1.12 -11.91 -7.36
CA THR A 89 0.00 -12.58 -8.05
C THR A 89 0.88 -11.66 -8.90
N SER A 90 0.39 -10.46 -9.25
CA SER A 90 1.16 -9.44 -9.99
C SER A 90 1.97 -8.51 -9.06
N GLY A 91 1.80 -8.62 -7.74
CA GLY A 91 2.44 -7.73 -6.77
C GLY A 91 1.83 -6.32 -6.72
N LEU A 92 0.76 -6.06 -7.47
CA LEU A 92 0.07 -4.78 -7.45
C LEU A 92 -0.85 -4.67 -6.24
N THR A 93 -0.85 -3.50 -5.60
CA THR A 93 -1.84 -3.17 -4.58
C THR A 93 -3.23 -3.04 -5.22
N PRO A 94 -4.32 -3.12 -4.42
CA PRO A 94 -5.67 -2.92 -4.96
C PRO A 94 -5.85 -1.59 -5.70
N ARG A 95 -5.25 -0.50 -5.20
CA ARG A 95 -5.34 0.82 -5.87
C ARG A 95 -4.50 0.86 -7.15
N GLU A 96 -3.31 0.26 -7.14
CA GLU A 96 -2.49 0.16 -8.36
C GLU A 96 -3.20 -0.62 -9.47
N ARG A 97 -3.95 -1.69 -9.13
CA ARG A 97 -4.78 -2.41 -10.11
C ARG A 97 -5.91 -1.55 -10.66
N GLU A 98 -6.58 -0.79 -9.80
CA GLU A 98 -7.62 0.15 -10.23
C GLU A 98 -7.05 1.21 -11.19
N VAL A 99 -5.89 1.79 -10.86
CA VAL A 99 -5.17 2.71 -11.73
C VAL A 99 -4.76 2.03 -13.03
N LEU A 100 -4.22 0.80 -12.99
CA LEU A 100 -3.85 0.03 -14.19
C LEU A 100 -5.04 -0.22 -15.11
N ARG A 101 -6.24 -0.47 -14.54
CA ARG A 101 -7.48 -0.65 -15.30
C ARG A 101 -7.87 0.61 -16.06
N LEU A 102 -7.95 1.76 -15.39
CA LEU A 102 -8.24 3.05 -16.03
C LEU A 102 -7.12 3.47 -17.00
N LEU A 103 -5.87 3.15 -16.66
CA LEU A 103 -4.74 3.37 -17.56
C LEU A 103 -4.88 2.57 -18.86
N SER A 104 -5.43 1.35 -18.78
CA SER A 104 -5.63 0.44 -19.90
C SER A 104 -6.85 0.79 -20.78
N THR A 105 -7.75 1.68 -20.33
CA THR A 105 -8.81 2.28 -21.18
C THR A 105 -8.31 3.47 -22.00
N GLY A 106 -7.08 3.94 -21.76
CA GLY A 106 -6.47 5.08 -22.45
C GLY A 106 -6.64 6.42 -21.71
N GLU A 107 -7.14 6.44 -20.48
CA GLU A 107 -7.37 7.68 -19.73
C GLU A 107 -6.08 8.38 -19.29
N THR A 108 -6.02 9.70 -19.43
CA THR A 108 -4.85 10.47 -18.96
C THR A 108 -4.74 10.45 -17.43
N ASN A 109 -3.54 10.65 -16.87
CA ASN A 109 -3.36 10.68 -15.41
C ASN A 109 -4.25 11.74 -14.74
N LYS A 110 -4.49 12.86 -15.43
CA LYS A 110 -5.44 13.88 -15.00
C LYS A 110 -6.89 13.37 -14.94
N ALA A 111 -7.34 12.60 -15.92
CA ALA A 111 -8.68 12.01 -15.91
C ALA A 111 -8.82 10.98 -14.79
N ILE A 112 -7.85 10.07 -14.68
CA ILE A 112 -7.78 9.07 -13.60
C ILE A 112 -7.78 9.76 -12.22
N ALA A 113 -7.06 10.87 -12.07
CA ALA A 113 -7.02 11.63 -10.84
C ALA A 113 -8.40 12.18 -10.45
N VAL A 114 -9.16 12.69 -11.42
CA VAL A 114 -10.54 13.14 -11.20
C VAL A 114 -11.44 11.97 -10.81
N ASP A 115 -11.38 10.87 -11.55
CA ASP A 115 -12.22 9.69 -11.33
C ASP A 115 -11.98 9.04 -9.96
N LEU A 116 -10.73 9.05 -9.50
CA LEU A 116 -10.34 8.49 -8.20
C LEU A 116 -10.34 9.52 -7.06
N VAL A 117 -10.69 10.79 -7.33
CA VAL A 117 -10.67 11.90 -6.36
C VAL A 117 -9.28 12.06 -5.71
N LEU A 118 -8.23 12.00 -6.53
CA LEU A 118 -6.83 12.08 -6.15
C LEU A 118 -6.12 13.23 -6.85
N SER A 119 -4.91 13.56 -6.39
CA SER A 119 -4.04 14.48 -7.12
C SER A 119 -3.38 13.78 -8.31
N GLU A 120 -3.12 14.51 -9.39
CA GLU A 120 -2.37 14.00 -10.55
C GLU A 120 -0.99 13.46 -10.14
N ARG A 121 -0.32 14.13 -9.20
CA ARG A 121 0.95 13.66 -8.60
C ARG A 121 0.82 12.30 -7.91
N THR A 122 -0.32 12.03 -7.28
CA THR A 122 -0.60 10.72 -6.67
C THR A 122 -0.71 9.65 -7.76
N ILE A 123 -1.40 9.96 -8.86
CA ILE A 123 -1.51 9.04 -10.00
C ILE A 123 -0.15 8.80 -10.66
N ASP A 124 0.68 9.83 -10.87
CA ASP A 124 2.04 9.69 -11.41
C ASP A 124 2.88 8.71 -10.60
N ARG A 125 2.77 8.78 -9.27
CA ARG A 125 3.44 7.85 -8.36
C ARG A 125 2.91 6.44 -8.52
N HIS A 126 1.58 6.24 -8.57
CA HIS A 126 1.00 4.92 -8.80
C HIS A 126 1.46 4.34 -10.15
N VAL A 127 1.45 5.12 -11.22
CA VAL A 127 1.93 4.67 -12.54
C VAL A 127 3.40 4.27 -12.45
N SER A 128 4.25 5.08 -11.81
CA SER A 128 5.67 4.75 -11.64
C SER A 128 5.88 3.43 -10.88
N ASN A 129 5.12 3.21 -9.81
CA ASN A 129 5.17 1.96 -9.03
C ASN A 129 4.67 0.77 -9.84
N ILE A 130 3.57 0.92 -10.59
CA ILE A 130 3.05 -0.12 -11.47
C ILE A 130 4.10 -0.52 -12.50
N LEU A 131 4.72 0.44 -13.19
CA LEU A 131 5.78 0.18 -14.16
C LEU A 131 6.93 -0.61 -13.54
N ALA A 132 7.40 -0.18 -12.36
CA ALA A 132 8.46 -0.85 -11.63
C ALA A 132 8.09 -2.30 -11.22
N LYS A 133 6.88 -2.50 -10.68
CA LYS A 133 6.40 -3.80 -10.22
C LYS A 133 6.16 -4.78 -11.37
N LEU A 134 5.65 -4.28 -12.50
CA LEU A 134 5.45 -5.09 -13.71
C LEU A 134 6.75 -5.30 -14.52
N GLY A 135 7.84 -4.60 -14.17
CA GLY A 135 9.11 -4.70 -14.90
C GLY A 135 9.06 -4.09 -16.31
N VAL A 136 8.17 -3.13 -16.55
CA VAL A 136 7.98 -2.49 -17.85
C VAL A 136 8.34 -1.00 -17.80
N GLN A 137 8.72 -0.43 -18.94
CA GLN A 137 9.25 0.95 -18.98
C GLN A 137 8.29 1.98 -19.56
N SER A 138 7.11 1.57 -20.01
CA SER A 138 6.16 2.50 -20.62
C SER A 138 4.72 2.16 -20.28
N ARG A 139 3.88 3.20 -20.33
CA ARG A 139 2.44 3.08 -20.18
C ARG A 139 1.85 2.05 -21.15
N ALA A 140 2.25 2.09 -22.42
CA ALA A 140 1.78 1.15 -23.44
C ALA A 140 2.19 -0.29 -23.10
N ALA A 141 3.40 -0.51 -22.60
CA ALA A 141 3.85 -1.82 -22.16
C ALA A 141 3.09 -2.32 -20.93
N ALA A 142 2.74 -1.44 -19.98
CA ALA A 142 1.90 -1.80 -18.83
C ALA A 142 0.49 -2.21 -19.27
N THR A 143 -0.11 -1.48 -20.21
CA THR A 143 -1.41 -1.84 -20.80
C THR A 143 -1.35 -3.20 -21.50
N ALA A 144 -0.32 -3.44 -22.32
CA ALA A 144 -0.15 -4.74 -22.98
C ALA A 144 0.01 -5.87 -21.95
N TYR A 145 0.87 -5.69 -20.95
CA TYR A 145 1.06 -6.65 -19.86
C TYR A 145 -0.27 -6.99 -19.18
N ALA A 146 -1.07 -5.97 -18.87
CA ALA A 146 -2.34 -6.12 -18.18
C ALA A 146 -3.33 -6.98 -18.97
N TYR A 147 -3.44 -6.80 -20.28
CA TYR A 147 -4.27 -7.64 -21.15
C TYR A 147 -3.72 -9.06 -21.29
N GLU A 148 -2.41 -9.22 -21.49
CA GLU A 148 -1.75 -10.53 -21.63
C GLU A 148 -1.92 -11.42 -20.39
N HIS A 149 -1.94 -10.82 -19.21
CA HIS A 149 -2.03 -11.52 -17.93
C HIS A 149 -3.45 -11.50 -17.32
N GLY A 150 -4.45 -10.98 -18.05
CA GLY A 150 -5.84 -10.93 -17.58
C GLY A 150 -6.05 -10.08 -16.33
N LEU A 151 -5.20 -9.07 -16.09
CA LEU A 151 -5.30 -8.15 -14.96
C LEU A 151 -6.35 -7.05 -15.18
N VAL A 152 -6.71 -6.84 -16.44
CA VAL A 152 -7.75 -5.91 -16.88
C VAL A 152 -8.64 -6.63 -17.89
N GLY A 153 -9.89 -6.88 -17.51
CA GLY A 153 -10.86 -7.68 -18.24
C GLY A 153 -12.15 -7.83 -17.45
#